data_AF-L0HAH4-F1
#
_entry.id   AF-L0HAH4-F1
#
_cell.length_a   1.000
_cell.length_b   1.000
_cell.length_c   1.000
_cell.angle_alpha   90.00
_cell.angle_beta   90.00
_cell.angle_gamma   90.00
#
_symmetry.space_group_name_H-M   'P 1'
#
loop_
_entity.id
_entity.type
_entity.pdbx_description
1 polymer ?
#
loop_
_entity_poly.entity_id
_entity_poly.type
_entity_poly.pdbx_seq_one_letter_code
_entity_poly.pdbx_strand_id
1 'polypeptide(L)'
;MAEIKAKSEETPSCLDTLAKSPLYVGLAIGILAALVQALLMSAGGPEAYGFCVACHTRDVVNVAVNDIAGTKLAVAAISQNAILPMLTVIGVLIGAFVSARYYQEFRTKAGNAASYLWYLLGGLFFMVFALFMGGCPYRMGLRIGYGDVVAVIGVIAIIAGVLVGIKITTSLAEREG
;
A
#
# COMPACT_ATOMS: atom_id res chain seq x y z
N MET A 1 7.18 10.45 37.48
CA MET A 1 6.95 10.19 36.04
C MET A 1 8.32 10.02 35.38
N ALA A 2 9.12 9.07 35.84
CA ALA A 2 9.18 7.67 35.39
C ALA A 2 9.81 7.55 33.98
N GLU A 3 11.14 7.73 33.96
CA GLU A 3 12.14 6.97 33.21
C GLU A 3 11.64 6.10 32.04
N ILE A 4 11.79 6.61 30.81
CA ILE A 4 11.96 5.77 29.62
C ILE A 4 13.46 5.78 29.29
N LYS A 5 14.25 5.13 30.15
CA LYS A 5 15.64 4.76 29.85
C LYS A 5 15.78 3.26 30.02
N ALA A 6 15.57 2.54 28.92
CA ALA A 6 16.25 1.28 28.67
C ALA A 6 16.35 1.12 27.15
N LYS A 7 17.40 1.73 26.59
CA LYS A 7 17.98 1.31 25.34
C LYS A 7 18.26 -0.19 25.44
N SER A 8 17.48 -1.00 24.72
CA SER A 8 17.99 -2.31 24.32
C SER A 8 19.06 -2.03 23.28
N GLU A 9 20.33 -2.19 23.65
CA GLU A 9 21.36 -2.50 22.68
C GLU A 9 20.97 -3.81 21.99
N GLU A 10 20.20 -3.74 20.91
CA GLU A 10 20.07 -4.86 20.00
C GLU A 10 21.38 -4.98 19.24
N THR A 11 22.26 -5.86 19.74
CA THR A 11 23.24 -6.60 18.93
C THR A 11 22.56 -6.92 17.59
N PRO A 12 23.12 -6.58 16.41
CA PRO A 12 22.42 -6.74 15.15
C PRO A 12 21.92 -8.17 15.05
N SER A 13 20.60 -8.35 15.20
CA SER A 13 20.00 -9.66 15.23
C SER A 13 20.11 -10.24 13.83
N CYS A 14 20.16 -11.57 13.72
CA CYS A 14 20.01 -12.25 12.43
C CYS A 14 18.77 -11.73 11.68
N LEU A 15 17.72 -11.35 12.42
CA LEU A 15 16.50 -10.73 11.91
C LEU A 15 16.74 -9.36 11.27
N ASP A 16 17.60 -8.50 11.81
CA ASP A 16 17.90 -7.17 11.24
C ASP A 16 18.73 -7.28 9.96
N THR A 17 19.57 -8.30 9.88
CA THR A 17 20.36 -8.59 8.67
C THR A 17 19.49 -9.23 7.59
N LEU A 18 18.56 -10.11 7.97
CA LEU A 18 17.55 -10.68 7.07
C LEU A 18 16.57 -9.61 6.54
N ALA A 19 16.13 -8.69 7.41
CA ALA A 19 15.20 -7.61 7.05
C ALA A 19 15.79 -6.60 6.04
N LYS A 20 17.12 -6.51 5.94
CA LYS A 20 17.78 -5.69 4.91
C LYS A 20 17.73 -6.31 3.52
N SER A 21 17.43 -7.60 3.41
CA SER A 21 17.31 -8.28 2.12
C SER A 21 15.90 -8.07 1.54
N PRO A 22 15.75 -7.47 0.34
CA PRO A 22 14.44 -7.20 -0.24
C PRO A 22 13.64 -8.49 -0.53
N LEU A 23 14.35 -9.61 -0.74
CA LEU A 23 13.76 -10.92 -0.95
C LEU A 23 13.03 -11.43 0.31
N TYR A 24 13.64 -11.31 1.49
CA TYR A 24 13.05 -11.81 2.73
C TYR A 24 11.83 -10.99 3.14
N VAL A 25 11.91 -9.66 3.00
CA VAL A 25 10.78 -8.76 3.25
C VAL A 25 9.64 -9.05 2.28
N GLY A 26 9.94 -9.23 0.98
CA GLY A 26 8.96 -9.60 -0.04
C GLY A 26 8.28 -10.94 0.26
N LEU A 27 9.04 -11.95 0.66
CA LEU A 27 8.52 -13.27 1.05
C LEU A 27 7.61 -13.17 2.28
N ALA A 28 8.04 -12.46 3.32
CA ALA A 28 7.25 -12.28 4.53
C ALA A 28 5.92 -11.57 4.25
N ILE A 29 5.94 -10.50 3.45
CA ILE A 29 4.74 -9.77 3.03
C ILE A 29 3.83 -10.67 2.19
N GLY A 30 4.39 -11.48 1.28
CA GLY A 30 3.64 -12.40 0.43
C GLY A 30 2.97 -13.54 1.20
N ILE A 31 3.65 -14.12 2.19
CA ILE A 31 3.08 -15.15 3.07
C ILE A 31 1.97 -14.55 3.92
N LEU A 32 2.23 -13.40 4.54
CA LEU A 32 1.22 -12.70 5.34
C LEU A 32 0.00 -12.33 4.48
N ALA A 33 0.23 -11.93 3.22
CA ALA A 33 -0.82 -11.65 2.25
C ALA A 33 -1.74 -12.85 1.99
N ALA A 34 -1.15 -14.00 1.72
CA ALA A 34 -1.88 -15.24 1.47
C ALA A 34 -2.66 -15.69 2.72
N LEU A 35 -2.09 -15.52 3.91
CA LEU A 35 -2.78 -15.82 5.17
C LEU A 35 -3.97 -14.89 5.41
N VAL A 36 -3.80 -13.58 5.20
CA VAL A 36 -4.88 -12.60 5.33
C VAL A 36 -5.97 -12.85 4.29
N GLN A 37 -5.61 -13.20 3.05
CA GLN A 37 -6.54 -13.64 2.00
C GLN A 37 -7.38 -14.84 2.46
N ALA A 38 -6.74 -15.88 3.03
CA ALA A 38 -7.43 -17.08 3.51
C ALA A 38 -8.47 -16.75 4.61
N LEU A 39 -8.14 -15.81 5.50
CA LEU A 39 -9.07 -15.31 6.52
C LEU A 39 -10.23 -14.49 5.92
N LEU A 40 -9.96 -13.64 4.92
CA LEU A 40 -10.95 -12.78 4.28
C LEU A 40 -11.94 -13.54 3.40
N MET A 41 -11.55 -14.69 2.85
CA MET A 41 -12.45 -15.59 2.13
C MET A 41 -13.59 -16.09 3.03
N SER A 42 -13.30 -16.38 4.31
CA SER A 42 -14.32 -16.76 5.30
C SER A 42 -15.29 -15.62 5.63
N ALA A 43 -14.92 -14.37 5.34
CA ALA A 43 -15.74 -13.18 5.57
C ALA A 43 -16.56 -12.74 4.34
N GLY A 44 -16.60 -13.55 3.27
CA GLY A 44 -17.38 -13.28 2.06
C GLY A 44 -16.73 -12.30 1.08
N GLY A 45 -15.40 -12.13 1.14
CA GLY A 45 -14.65 -11.29 0.22
C GLY A 45 -14.53 -11.85 -1.20
N PRO A 46 -14.34 -10.99 -2.24
CA PRO A 46 -14.05 -11.43 -3.60
C PRO A 46 -12.79 -12.30 -3.70
N GLU A 47 -12.70 -13.13 -4.74
CA GLU A 47 -11.47 -13.84 -5.10
C GLU A 47 -10.30 -12.87 -5.34
N ALA A 48 -9.10 -13.22 -4.87
CA ALA A 48 -7.92 -12.36 -4.87
C ALA A 48 -8.10 -10.99 -4.15
N TYR A 49 -8.99 -10.90 -3.15
CA TYR A 49 -9.07 -9.73 -2.27
C TYR A 49 -7.98 -9.71 -1.19
N GLY A 50 -7.17 -8.65 -1.20
CA GLY A 50 -6.16 -8.39 -0.18
C GLY A 50 -6.03 -6.89 0.10
N PHE A 51 -5.02 -6.47 0.88
CA PHE A 51 -4.79 -5.04 1.14
C PHE A 51 -4.40 -4.31 -0.16
N CYS A 52 -5.37 -3.64 -0.77
CA CYS A 52 -5.15 -2.85 -1.96
C CYS A 52 -5.42 -1.36 -1.74
N VAL A 53 -4.36 -0.56 -1.73
CA VAL A 53 -4.45 0.90 -1.51
C VAL A 53 -5.43 1.55 -2.48
N ALA A 54 -5.43 1.19 -3.76
CA ALA A 54 -6.33 1.78 -4.75
C ALA A 54 -7.81 1.42 -4.48
N CYS A 55 -8.11 0.13 -4.28
CA CYS A 55 -9.48 -0.33 -4.08
C CYS A 55 -10.07 0.14 -2.74
N HIS A 56 -9.28 0.10 -1.66
CA HIS A 56 -9.72 0.57 -0.34
C HIS A 56 -9.87 2.09 -0.31
N THR A 57 -9.00 2.85 -0.98
CA THR A 57 -9.19 4.31 -1.10
C THR A 57 -10.48 4.63 -1.85
N ARG A 58 -10.74 3.94 -2.97
CA ARG A 58 -11.99 4.09 -3.73
C ARG A 58 -13.22 3.76 -2.87
N ASP A 59 -13.17 2.69 -2.08
CA ASP A 59 -14.28 2.30 -1.22
C ASP A 59 -14.55 3.35 -0.13
N VAL A 60 -13.51 3.88 0.52
CA VAL A 60 -13.65 4.96 1.50
C VAL A 60 -14.28 6.20 0.86
N VAL A 61 -13.85 6.58 -0.35
CA VAL A 61 -14.44 7.70 -1.09
C VAL A 61 -15.88 7.41 -1.48
N ASN A 62 -16.21 6.22 -1.98
CA ASN A 62 -17.57 5.85 -2.35
C ASN A 62 -18.50 5.81 -1.14
N VAL A 63 -18.05 5.34 0.03
CA VAL A 63 -18.80 5.40 1.29
C VAL A 63 -19.06 6.85 1.68
N ALA A 64 -18.03 7.69 1.71
CA ALA A 64 -18.18 9.10 2.05
C ALA A 64 -19.14 9.84 1.08
N VAL A 65 -19.05 9.57 -0.22
CA VAL A 65 -19.95 10.15 -1.23
C VAL A 65 -21.38 9.63 -1.07
N ASN A 66 -21.57 8.34 -0.78
CA ASN A 66 -22.89 7.78 -0.51
C ASN A 66 -23.53 8.42 0.74
N ASP A 67 -22.75 8.65 1.79
CA ASP A 67 -23.20 9.28 3.03
C ASP A 67 -23.54 10.77 2.84
N ILE A 68 -22.76 11.50 2.03
CA ILE A 68 -22.93 12.95 1.82
C ILE A 68 -23.99 13.25 0.75
N ALA A 69 -24.01 12.50 -0.35
CA ALA A 69 -24.82 12.77 -1.53
C ALA A 69 -26.04 11.83 -1.68
N GLY A 70 -26.24 10.89 -0.75
CA GLY A 70 -27.35 9.93 -0.79
C GLY A 70 -27.31 8.97 -1.99
N THR A 71 -26.15 8.85 -2.64
CA THR A 71 -25.94 8.00 -3.81
C THR A 71 -25.76 6.53 -3.40
N LYS A 72 -25.85 5.61 -4.37
CA LYS A 72 -25.58 4.18 -4.17
C LYS A 72 -24.44 3.71 -5.07
N LEU A 73 -23.26 4.30 -4.92
CA LEU A 73 -22.07 3.80 -5.60
C LEU A 73 -21.69 2.42 -5.05
N ALA A 74 -21.13 1.59 -5.92
CA ALA A 74 -20.69 0.25 -5.57
C ALA A 74 -19.56 0.30 -4.55
N VAL A 75 -19.76 -0.40 -3.42
CA VAL A 75 -18.81 -0.58 -2.33
C VAL A 75 -18.65 -2.08 -2.11
N ALA A 76 -17.46 -2.57 -1.79
CA ALA A 76 -17.27 -3.98 -1.50
C ALA A 76 -17.97 -4.36 -0.18
N ALA A 77 -18.56 -5.56 -0.10
CA ALA A 77 -19.25 -6.04 1.10
C ALA A 77 -18.36 -5.97 2.37
N ILE A 78 -17.04 -6.13 2.19
CA ILE A 78 -16.06 -6.06 3.28
C ILE A 78 -15.92 -4.65 3.85
N SER A 79 -16.03 -3.59 3.02
CA SER A 79 -15.97 -2.21 3.52
C SER A 79 -17.29 -1.72 4.10
N GLN A 80 -18.42 -2.35 3.73
CA GLN A 80 -19.72 -2.06 4.33
C GLN A 80 -19.84 -2.65 5.74
N ASN A 81 -19.12 -3.74 6.01
CA ASN A 81 -19.06 -4.35 7.33
C ASN A 81 -18.12 -3.51 8.22
N ALA A 82 -18.66 -2.44 8.81
CA ALA A 82 -18.00 -1.41 9.63
C ALA A 82 -17.15 -1.90 10.83
N ILE A 83 -16.99 -3.22 10.97
CA ILE A 83 -16.21 -3.92 12.00
C ILE A 83 -14.75 -4.16 11.56
N LEU A 84 -14.42 -3.98 10.27
CA LEU A 84 -13.05 -4.11 9.73
C LEU A 84 -12.39 -2.78 9.23
N PRO A 85 -12.62 -1.60 9.84
CA PRO A 85 -12.01 -0.35 9.39
C PRO A 85 -10.47 -0.37 9.53
N MET A 86 -9.91 -1.30 10.31
CA MET A 86 -8.46 -1.51 10.40
C MET A 86 -7.83 -2.02 9.10
N LEU A 87 -8.61 -2.62 8.20
CA LEU A 87 -8.14 -3.01 6.86
C LEU A 87 -8.48 -1.96 5.79
N THR A 88 -8.81 -0.73 6.20
CA THR A 88 -8.93 0.41 5.29
C THR A 88 -7.64 1.23 5.28
N VAL A 89 -7.57 2.24 4.40
CA VAL A 89 -6.46 3.20 4.36
C VAL A 89 -6.21 3.84 5.72
N ILE A 90 -7.27 4.05 6.51
CA ILE A 90 -7.18 4.66 7.84
C ILE A 90 -6.39 3.76 8.79
N GLY A 91 -6.68 2.45 8.82
CA GLY A 91 -5.96 1.50 9.67
C GLY A 91 -4.47 1.42 9.33
N VAL A 92 -4.12 1.46 8.04
CA VAL A 92 -2.71 1.48 7.62
C VAL A 92 -2.01 2.78 7.97
N LEU A 93 -2.69 3.93 7.86
CA LEU A 93 -2.13 5.20 8.31
C LEU A 93 -1.85 5.20 9.82
N ILE A 94 -2.79 4.68 10.63
CA ILE A 94 -2.61 4.55 12.08
C ILE A 94 -1.46 3.58 12.40
N GLY A 95 -1.43 2.40 11.76
CA GLY A 95 -0.37 1.41 11.96
C GLY A 95 1.02 1.94 11.59
N ALA A 96 1.14 2.62 10.44
CA ALA A 96 2.37 3.26 10.01
C ALA A 96 2.80 4.37 10.98
N PHE A 97 1.85 5.17 11.48
CA PHE A 97 2.13 6.22 12.45
C PHE A 97 2.63 5.67 13.79
N VAL A 98 1.95 4.64 14.33
CA VAL A 98 2.34 3.98 15.58
C VAL A 98 3.73 3.33 15.43
N SER A 99 3.98 2.64 14.33
CA SER A 99 5.27 2.02 14.04
C SER A 99 6.40 3.07 13.94
N ALA A 100 6.19 4.13 13.14
CA ALA A 100 7.17 5.21 13.00
C ALA A 100 7.45 5.93 14.33
N ARG A 101 6.45 6.06 15.20
CA ARG A 101 6.62 6.65 16.53
C ARG A 101 7.35 5.70 17.48
N TYR A 102 7.10 4.40 17.42
CA TYR A 102 7.78 3.41 18.25
C TYR A 102 9.29 3.36 17.93
N TYR A 103 9.65 3.27 16.65
CA TYR A 103 11.05 3.24 16.19
C TYR A 103 11.73 4.62 16.15
N GLN A 104 11.03 5.71 16.54
CA GLN A 104 11.53 7.09 16.50
C GLN A 104 12.02 7.53 15.09
N GLU A 105 11.47 6.94 14.03
CA GLU A 105 11.81 7.27 12.63
C GLU A 105 10.90 8.35 12.04
N PHE A 106 9.92 8.82 12.81
CA PHE A 106 8.98 9.85 12.34
C PHE A 106 9.69 11.18 12.09
N ARG A 107 9.80 11.56 10.82
CA ARG A 107 10.34 12.86 10.38
C ARG A 107 9.36 13.57 9.47
N THR A 108 9.02 14.81 9.81
CA THR A 108 8.22 15.69 8.97
C THR A 108 9.09 16.25 7.86
N LYS A 109 8.68 16.06 6.61
CA LYS A 109 9.32 16.68 5.44
C LYS A 109 8.44 17.82 4.95
N ALA A 110 9.01 19.02 4.85
CA ALA A 110 8.35 20.15 4.21
C ALA A 110 8.81 20.23 2.74
N GLY A 111 7.85 20.27 1.81
CA GLY A 111 8.11 20.45 0.38
C GLY A 111 7.81 21.87 -0.10
N ASN A 112 8.27 22.20 -1.31
CA ASN A 112 7.86 23.42 -2.00
C ASN A 112 6.48 23.21 -2.68
N ALA A 113 5.80 24.28 -3.06
CA ALA A 113 4.49 24.22 -3.72
C ALA A 113 4.51 23.35 -4.99
N ALA A 114 5.59 23.43 -5.78
CA ALA A 114 5.78 22.60 -6.96
C ALA A 114 5.87 21.10 -6.62
N SER A 115 6.55 20.74 -5.52
CA SER A 115 6.66 19.34 -5.09
C SER A 115 5.31 18.77 -4.69
N TYR A 116 4.49 19.53 -3.96
CA TYR A 116 3.13 19.11 -3.61
C TYR A 116 2.26 18.91 -4.85
N LEU A 117 2.40 19.77 -5.86
CA LEU A 117 1.68 19.62 -7.13
C LEU A 117 2.08 18.33 -7.85
N TRP A 118 3.37 18.01 -7.92
CA TRP A 118 3.85 16.75 -8.49
C TRP A 118 3.33 15.52 -7.76
N TYR A 119 3.30 15.54 -6.42
CA TYR A 119 2.72 14.44 -5.64
C TYR A 119 1.23 14.27 -5.90
N LEU A 120 0.49 15.37 -6.01
CA LEU A 120 -0.95 15.34 -6.31
C LEU A 120 -1.21 14.77 -7.72
N LEU A 121 -0.51 15.28 -8.74
CA LEU A 121 -0.66 14.80 -10.12
C LEU A 121 -0.25 13.33 -10.23
N GLY A 122 0.89 12.95 -9.65
CA GLY A 122 1.36 11.57 -9.63
C GLY A 122 0.37 10.62 -8.96
N GLY A 123 -0.20 11.02 -7.82
CA GLY A 123 -1.24 10.28 -7.13
C GLY A 123 -2.54 10.14 -7.94
N LEU A 124 -2.96 11.21 -8.63
CA LEU A 124 -4.13 11.19 -9.49
C LEU A 124 -3.95 10.24 -10.66
N PHE A 125 -2.85 10.35 -11.41
CA PHE A 125 -2.54 9.44 -12.51
C PHE A 125 -2.45 8.00 -12.02
N PHE A 126 -1.73 7.76 -10.91
CA PHE A 126 -1.65 6.43 -10.32
C PHE A 126 -3.04 5.84 -10.02
N MET A 127 -3.94 6.60 -9.41
CA MET A 127 -5.29 6.11 -9.08
C MET A 127 -6.11 5.82 -10.32
N VAL A 128 -6.07 6.69 -11.34
CA VAL A 128 -6.77 6.47 -12.61
C VAL A 128 -6.28 5.18 -13.27
N PHE A 129 -4.96 5.01 -13.44
CA PHE A 129 -4.39 3.82 -14.07
C PHE A 129 -4.59 2.55 -13.23
N ALA A 130 -4.47 2.63 -11.90
CA ALA A 130 -4.71 1.49 -11.01
C ALA A 130 -6.17 1.01 -11.07
N LEU A 131 -7.13 1.93 -11.23
CA LEU A 131 -8.54 1.58 -11.41
C LEU A 131 -8.83 0.99 -12.80
N PHE A 132 -8.24 1.55 -13.87
CA PHE A 132 -8.34 0.98 -15.23
C PHE A 132 -7.80 -0.44 -15.30
N MET A 133 -6.66 -0.68 -14.67
CA MET A 133 -6.01 -1.98 -14.58
C MET A 133 -6.77 -2.94 -13.64
N GLY A 134 -7.56 -2.42 -12.70
CA GLY A 134 -8.36 -3.19 -11.77
C GLY A 134 -7.62 -3.60 -10.48
N GLY A 135 -6.50 -2.96 -10.13
CA GLY A 135 -5.80 -3.21 -8.88
C GLY A 135 -4.43 -2.54 -8.73
N CYS A 136 -3.89 -2.68 -7.53
CA CYS A 136 -2.55 -2.27 -7.12
C CYS A 136 -1.56 -3.45 -7.29
N PRO A 137 -0.23 -3.22 -7.21
CA PRO A 137 0.77 -4.28 -7.39
C PRO A 137 0.52 -5.52 -6.52
N TYR A 138 0.03 -5.30 -5.30
CA TYR A 138 -0.32 -6.37 -4.38
C TYR A 138 -1.51 -7.23 -4.86
N ARG A 139 -2.61 -6.61 -5.29
CA ARG A 139 -3.77 -7.33 -5.84
C ARG A 139 -3.42 -8.07 -7.13
N MET A 140 -2.54 -7.49 -7.94
CA MET A 140 -2.06 -8.14 -9.16
C MET A 140 -1.23 -9.38 -8.82
N GLY A 141 -0.34 -9.31 -7.83
CA GLY A 141 0.39 -10.49 -7.35
C GLY A 141 -0.53 -11.62 -6.86
N LEU A 142 -1.58 -11.28 -6.11
CA LEU A 142 -2.57 -12.26 -5.67
C LEU A 142 -3.34 -12.88 -6.86
N ARG A 143 -3.80 -12.06 -7.81
CA ARG A 143 -4.49 -12.53 -9.03
C ARG A 143 -3.62 -13.45 -9.89
N ILE A 144 -2.32 -13.22 -9.98
CA ILE A 144 -1.38 -14.14 -10.64
C ILE A 144 -1.42 -15.52 -9.96
N GLY A 145 -1.53 -15.55 -8.63
CA GLY A 145 -1.71 -16.80 -7.87
C GLY A 145 -2.99 -17.58 -8.22
N TYR A 146 -4.03 -16.91 -8.72
CA TYR A 146 -5.26 -17.53 -9.23
C TYR A 146 -5.19 -17.87 -10.74
N GLY A 147 -4.08 -17.58 -11.42
CA GLY A 147 -3.89 -17.86 -12.84
C GLY A 147 -4.45 -16.80 -13.79
N ASP A 148 -4.71 -15.57 -13.31
CA ASP A 148 -5.20 -14.48 -14.16
C ASP A 148 -4.08 -13.92 -15.07
N VAL A 149 -4.22 -14.14 -16.39
CA VAL A 149 -3.28 -13.68 -17.42
C VAL A 149 -3.23 -12.14 -17.50
N VAL A 150 -4.35 -11.46 -17.24
CA VAL A 150 -4.40 -9.98 -17.24
C VAL A 150 -3.53 -9.43 -16.12
N ALA A 151 -3.50 -10.10 -14.97
CA ALA A 151 -2.66 -9.71 -13.86
C ALA A 151 -1.16 -9.85 -14.17
N VAL A 152 -0.76 -10.88 -14.92
CA VAL A 152 0.64 -11.07 -15.37
C VAL A 152 1.08 -9.92 -16.27
N ILE A 153 0.32 -9.63 -17.32
CA ILE A 153 0.59 -8.51 -18.24
C ILE A 153 0.66 -7.21 -17.44
N GLY A 154 -0.25 -7.08 -16.48
CA GLY A 154 -0.31 -5.94 -15.60
C GLY A 154 0.95 -5.74 -14.75
N VAL A 155 1.46 -6.79 -14.10
CA VAL A 155 2.70 -6.70 -13.31
C VAL A 155 3.88 -6.34 -14.20
N ILE A 156 3.98 -6.92 -15.40
CA ILE A 156 5.04 -6.58 -16.36
C ILE A 156 4.98 -5.09 -16.74
N ALA A 157 3.78 -4.55 -16.98
CA ALA A 157 3.60 -3.14 -17.28
C ALA A 157 4.00 -2.23 -16.10
N ILE A 158 3.66 -2.60 -14.86
CA ILE A 158 4.11 -1.89 -13.66
C ILE A 158 5.63 -1.90 -13.57
N ILE A 159 6.28 -3.06 -13.75
CA ILE A 159 7.74 -3.20 -13.68
C ILE A 159 8.40 -2.32 -14.74
N ALA A 160 7.95 -2.40 -15.99
CA ALA A 160 8.50 -1.58 -17.08
C ALA A 160 8.32 -0.07 -16.80
N GLY A 161 7.14 0.34 -16.33
CA GLY A 161 6.87 1.74 -15.97
C GLY A 161 7.78 2.25 -14.84
N VAL A 162 7.99 1.44 -13.79
CA VAL A 162 8.89 1.79 -12.68
C VAL A 162 10.33 1.89 -13.16
N LEU A 163 10.81 0.97 -13.99
CA LEU A 163 12.18 1.01 -14.54
C LEU A 163 12.43 2.27 -15.38
N VAL A 164 11.47 2.64 -16.23
CA VAL A 164 11.54 3.87 -17.03
C VAL A 164 11.51 5.09 -16.11
N GLY A 165 10.62 5.12 -15.11
CA GLY A 165 10.51 6.21 -14.14
C GLY A 165 11.79 6.41 -13.33
N ILE A 166 12.42 5.32 -12.87
CA ILE A 166 13.71 5.35 -12.18
C ILE A 166 14.78 5.93 -13.11
N LYS A 167 14.91 5.41 -14.33
CA LYS A 167 15.93 5.88 -15.28
C LYS A 167 15.80 7.38 -15.56
N ILE A 168 14.57 7.86 -15.78
CA ILE A 168 14.32 9.29 -16.02
C ILE A 168 14.68 10.11 -14.78
N THR A 169 14.15 9.74 -13.61
CA THR A 169 14.35 10.51 -12.37
C THR A 169 15.82 10.53 -11.96
N THR A 170 16.52 9.41 -12.08
CA THR A 170 17.97 9.33 -11.82
C THR A 170 18.75 10.18 -12.81
N SER A 171 18.42 10.13 -14.12
CA SER A 171 19.10 10.96 -15.12
C SER A 171 18.87 12.47 -14.92
N LEU A 172 17.73 12.87 -14.34
CA LEU A 172 17.48 14.26 -13.99
C LEU A 172 18.30 14.66 -12.76
N ALA A 173 18.34 13.81 -11.73
CA ALA A 173 19.15 14.04 -10.54
C ALA A 173 20.65 14.17 -10.85
N GLU A 174 21.17 13.34 -11.76
CA GLU A 174 22.57 13.42 -12.23
C GLU A 174 22.88 14.71 -13.01
N ARG A 175 21.87 15.40 -13.55
CA ARG A 175 22.06 16.67 -14.28
C ARG A 175 22.01 17.89 -13.37
N GLU A 176 21.46 17.73 -12.17
CA GLU A 176 21.33 18.80 -11.17
C GLU A 176 22.48 18.83 -10.15
N GLY A 177 23.25 17.73 -10.02
CA GLY A 177 24.43 17.61 -9.17
C GLY A 177 25.74 17.92 -9.89
#